data_AF-A0A417FSE4-F1
#
_entry.id   AF-A0A417FSE4-F1
#
_cell.length_a   1.000
_cell.length_b   1.000
_cell.length_c   1.000
_cell.angle_alpha   90.00
_cell.angle_beta   90.00
_cell.angle_gamma   90.00
#
_symmetry.space_group_name_H-M   'P 1'
#
loop_
_entity.id
_entity.type
_entity.pdbx_description
1 polymer ?
#
loop_
_entity_poly.entity_id
_entity_poly.type
_entity_poly.pdbx_seq_one_letter_code
_entity_poly.pdbx_strand_id
1 'polypeptide(L)'
;MESRGISKAVIGRLPRYYRYLGELNEAGVERISSSDLSKKMHVTASQIRQDLNNFGGFGQQGYGYNVKYLRTEIGKILGLDQSHNMVIIGAGNLGQALANYASFARNGFILKGIFDVNPELKGKVIRDVPIRMMDELETVLQEENIDIAALTIPKTKAVEVSDILVRNGIKAIWNFAHTDLNLPKDVIVESVHLSDSLMKLSYNITRYKEEHGED
;
A
#
# COMPACT_ATOMS: atom_id res chain seq x y z
N MET A 1 20.44 0.73 -15.17
CA MET A 1 19.49 -0.35 -15.50
C MET A 1 18.36 0.27 -16.31
N GLU A 2 18.21 -0.14 -17.56
CA GLU A 2 17.15 0.37 -18.44
C GLU A 2 15.78 0.18 -17.77
N SER A 3 15.00 1.27 -17.65
CA SER A 3 13.60 1.19 -17.28
C SER A 3 12.82 0.56 -18.44
N ARG A 4 12.91 -0.76 -18.60
CA ARG A 4 11.86 -1.50 -19.30
C ARG A 4 10.55 -1.10 -18.62
N GLY A 5 9.60 -0.58 -19.38
CA GLY A 5 8.30 -0.16 -18.86
C GLY A 5 7.56 -1.33 -18.24
N ILE A 6 7.84 -1.62 -16.97
CA ILE A 6 7.20 -2.69 -16.21
C ILE A 6 5.73 -2.30 -16.06
N SER A 7 4.83 -3.23 -16.37
CA SER A 7 3.40 -2.94 -16.31
C SER A 7 2.95 -2.70 -14.87
N LYS A 8 1.99 -1.78 -14.69
CA LYS A 8 1.35 -1.53 -13.38
C LYS A 8 0.78 -2.81 -12.77
N ALA A 9 0.30 -3.73 -13.60
CA ALA A 9 -0.21 -5.02 -13.15
C ALA A 9 0.87 -5.90 -12.51
N VAL A 10 2.12 -5.87 -13.01
CA VAL A 10 3.25 -6.58 -12.39
C VAL A 10 3.60 -5.94 -11.05
N ILE A 11 3.73 -4.60 -11.02
CA ILE A 11 4.04 -3.84 -9.79
C ILE A 11 2.98 -4.13 -8.71
N GLY A 12 1.69 -4.11 -9.07
CA GLY A 12 0.60 -4.39 -8.14
C GLY A 12 0.60 -5.81 -7.55
N ARG A 13 1.31 -6.77 -8.16
CA ARG A 13 1.46 -8.14 -7.61
C ARG A 13 2.65 -8.28 -6.65
N LEU A 14 3.65 -7.39 -6.72
CA LEU A 14 4.86 -7.45 -5.88
C LEU A 14 4.58 -7.44 -4.37
N PRO A 15 3.70 -6.58 -3.82
CA PRO A 15 3.38 -6.61 -2.40
C PRO A 15 2.83 -7.97 -1.95
N ARG A 16 2.08 -8.65 -2.83
CA ARG A 16 1.54 -9.99 -2.55
C ARG A 16 2.66 -11.03 -2.53
N TYR A 17 3.60 -11.00 -3.48
CA TYR A 17 4.79 -11.87 -3.43
C TYR A 17 5.58 -11.65 -2.14
N TYR A 18 5.85 -10.40 -1.78
CA TYR A 18 6.58 -10.04 -0.56
C TYR A 18 5.93 -10.63 0.71
N ARG A 19 4.60 -10.53 0.83
CA ARG A 19 3.83 -11.09 1.95
C ARG A 19 4.00 -12.61 2.06
N TYR A 20 3.71 -13.36 0.99
CA TYR A 20 3.80 -14.84 1.02
C TYR A 20 5.24 -15.31 1.26
N LEU A 21 6.24 -14.61 0.72
CA LEU A 21 7.64 -14.93 0.99
C LEU A 21 8.03 -14.61 2.44
N GLY A 22 7.41 -13.61 3.05
CA GLY A 22 7.50 -13.37 4.50
C GLY A 22 6.99 -14.55 5.31
N GLU A 23 5.77 -15.00 5.03
CA GLU A 23 5.15 -16.16 5.69
C GLU A 23 6.01 -17.43 5.55
N LEU A 24 6.56 -17.67 4.36
CA LEU A 24 7.48 -18.79 4.09
C LEU A 24 8.79 -18.68 4.86
N ASN A 25 9.36 -17.47 4.93
CA ASN A 25 10.60 -17.22 5.65
C ASN A 25 10.41 -17.40 7.17
N GLU A 26 9.28 -16.96 7.72
CA GLU A 26 8.90 -17.19 9.13
C GLU A 26 8.70 -18.68 9.43
N ALA A 27 8.16 -19.44 8.47
CA ALA A 27 8.04 -20.90 8.55
C ALA A 27 9.36 -21.66 8.32
N GLY A 28 10.50 -20.97 8.16
CA GLY A 28 11.81 -21.59 7.96
C GLY A 28 12.00 -22.24 6.57
N VAL A 29 11.16 -21.91 5.59
CA VAL A 29 11.29 -22.45 4.23
C VAL A 29 12.44 -21.76 3.52
N GLU A 30 13.50 -22.50 3.20
CA GLU A 30 14.67 -21.93 2.53
C GLU A 30 14.45 -21.69 1.03
N ARG A 31 13.73 -22.60 0.37
CA ARG A 31 13.51 -22.57 -1.09
C ARG A 31 12.07 -22.87 -1.47
N ILE A 32 11.63 -22.29 -2.58
CA ILE A 32 10.31 -22.58 -3.16
C ILE A 32 10.36 -22.63 -4.69
N SER A 33 9.62 -23.56 -5.29
CA SER A 33 9.46 -23.63 -6.75
C SER A 33 8.39 -22.65 -7.24
N SER A 34 8.44 -22.24 -8.51
CA SER A 34 7.35 -21.44 -9.11
C SER A 34 6.01 -22.18 -9.09
N SER A 35 6.01 -23.51 -9.15
CA SER A 35 4.80 -24.35 -9.08
C SER A 35 4.17 -24.31 -7.69
N ASP A 36 4.98 -24.42 -6.63
CA ASP A 36 4.44 -24.44 -5.27
C ASP A 36 4.05 -23.05 -4.79
N LEU A 37 4.79 -22.01 -5.20
CA LEU A 37 4.40 -20.63 -4.94
C LEU A 37 3.09 -20.29 -5.67
N SER A 38 2.89 -20.80 -6.89
CA SER A 38 1.67 -20.54 -7.66
C SER A 38 0.42 -21.13 -7.04
N LYS A 39 0.53 -22.33 -6.44
CA LYS A 39 -0.56 -22.95 -5.66
C LYS A 39 -0.97 -22.08 -4.47
N LYS A 40 0.00 -21.55 -3.72
CA LYS A 40 -0.24 -20.68 -2.55
C LYS A 40 -0.85 -19.33 -2.93
N MET A 41 -0.48 -18.80 -4.09
CA MET A 41 -0.92 -17.48 -4.56
C MET A 41 -2.14 -17.53 -5.49
N HIS A 42 -2.62 -18.71 -5.87
CA HIS A 42 -3.71 -18.87 -6.84
C HIS A 42 -3.45 -18.10 -8.15
N VAL A 43 -2.22 -18.23 -8.67
CA VAL A 43 -1.81 -17.71 -9.99
C VAL A 43 -1.13 -18.83 -10.78
N THR A 44 -0.76 -18.60 -12.03
CA THR A 44 0.01 -19.59 -12.80
C THR A 44 1.50 -19.48 -12.50
N ALA A 45 2.21 -20.62 -12.48
CA ALA A 45 3.67 -20.61 -12.33
C ALA A 45 4.38 -19.82 -13.46
N SER A 46 3.76 -19.78 -14.65
CA SER A 46 4.25 -18.97 -15.77
C SER A 46 4.19 -17.47 -15.46
N GLN A 47 3.08 -16.99 -14.88
CA GLN A 47 2.94 -15.59 -14.48
C GLN A 47 4.01 -15.19 -13.46
N ILE A 48 4.27 -16.05 -12.47
CA ILE A 48 5.32 -15.79 -11.47
C ILE A 48 6.68 -15.63 -12.13
N ARG A 49 7.06 -16.58 -13.01
CA ARG A 49 8.34 -16.52 -13.73
C ARG A 49 8.43 -15.26 -14.57
N GLN A 50 7.37 -14.91 -15.30
CA GLN A 50 7.34 -13.73 -16.14
C GLN A 50 7.48 -12.46 -15.32
N ASP A 51 6.74 -12.33 -14.21
CA ASP A 51 6.80 -11.17 -13.31
C ASP A 51 8.22 -10.97 -12.79
N LEU A 52 8.80 -12.02 -12.21
CA LEU A 52 10.13 -11.99 -11.60
C LEU A 52 11.23 -11.73 -12.63
N ASN A 53 11.14 -12.31 -13.83
CA ASN A 53 12.11 -12.08 -14.89
C ASN A 53 12.18 -10.62 -15.38
N ASN A 54 11.19 -9.78 -15.08
CA ASN A 54 11.28 -8.33 -15.37
C ASN A 54 12.38 -7.63 -14.56
N PHE A 55 12.75 -8.15 -13.38
CA PHE A 55 13.69 -7.51 -12.46
C PHE A 55 15.01 -8.28 -12.30
N GLY A 56 15.11 -9.49 -12.87
CA GLY A 56 16.34 -10.30 -12.87
C GLY A 56 16.08 -11.80 -12.79
N GLY A 57 17.14 -12.59 -12.91
CA GLY A 57 17.10 -14.04 -12.74
C GLY A 57 17.16 -14.42 -11.26
N PHE A 58 16.04 -14.38 -10.55
CA PHE A 58 16.01 -14.70 -9.10
C PHE A 58 16.00 -16.20 -8.79
N GLY A 59 15.81 -17.05 -9.80
CA GLY A 59 15.64 -18.48 -9.66
C GLY A 59 16.60 -19.28 -10.51
N GLN A 60 16.81 -20.54 -10.12
CA GLN A 60 17.59 -21.49 -10.88
C GLN A 60 16.69 -22.63 -11.36
N GLN A 61 16.82 -23.00 -12.64
CA GLN A 61 16.05 -24.08 -13.24
C GLN A 61 16.27 -25.39 -12.46
N GLY A 62 15.17 -26.08 -12.13
CA GLY A 62 15.20 -27.31 -11.33
C GLY A 62 15.41 -27.10 -9.81
N TYR A 63 15.76 -25.89 -9.35
CA TYR A 63 16.13 -25.62 -7.95
C TYR A 63 15.23 -24.58 -7.27
N GLY A 64 14.46 -23.80 -8.04
CA GLY A 64 13.51 -22.81 -7.52
C GLY A 64 14.20 -21.53 -7.03
N TYR A 65 13.52 -20.80 -6.15
CA TYR A 65 13.94 -19.52 -5.59
C TYR A 65 14.40 -19.70 -4.15
N ASN A 66 15.49 -19.04 -3.74
CA ASN A 66 15.78 -18.87 -2.33
C ASN A 66 14.81 -17.85 -1.74
N VAL A 67 14.04 -18.23 -0.72
CA VAL A 67 12.93 -17.44 -0.18
C VAL A 67 13.45 -16.13 0.42
N LYS A 68 14.46 -16.19 1.29
CA LYS A 68 15.03 -15.01 1.96
C LYS A 68 15.62 -14.02 0.96
N TYR A 69 16.39 -14.52 -0.01
CA TYR A 69 16.99 -13.70 -1.06
C TYR A 69 15.91 -13.05 -1.92
N LEU A 70 14.96 -13.83 -2.45
CA LEU A 70 13.88 -13.30 -3.28
C LEU A 70 13.03 -12.26 -2.54
N ARG A 71 12.70 -12.51 -1.26
CA ARG A 71 11.98 -11.55 -0.43
C ARG A 71 12.75 -10.24 -0.29
N THR A 72 14.06 -10.32 -0.07
CA THR A 72 14.94 -9.15 0.07
C THR A 72 14.96 -8.32 -1.20
N GLU A 73 15.14 -8.96 -2.36
CA GLU A 73 15.18 -8.27 -3.65
C GLU A 73 13.82 -7.64 -4.01
N ILE A 74 12.70 -8.35 -3.75
CA ILE A 74 11.37 -7.75 -3.91
C ILE A 74 11.17 -6.56 -2.98
N GLY A 75 11.67 -6.64 -1.74
CA GLY A 75 11.64 -5.51 -0.80
C GLY A 75 12.34 -4.26 -1.34
N LYS A 76 13.54 -4.43 -1.93
CA LYS A 76 14.28 -3.33 -2.59
C LYS A 76 13.55 -2.77 -3.80
N ILE A 77 12.96 -3.63 -4.63
CA ILE A 77 12.17 -3.19 -5.79
C ILE A 77 10.96 -2.35 -5.34
N LEU A 78 10.35 -2.71 -4.21
CA LEU A 78 9.25 -1.97 -3.59
C LEU A 78 9.69 -0.72 -2.81
N GLY A 79 10.99 -0.46 -2.67
CA GLY A 79 11.53 0.65 -1.88
C GLY A 79 11.41 0.48 -0.36
N LEU A 80 11.16 -0.73 0.13
CA LEU A 80 10.96 -1.01 1.56
C LEU A 80 12.27 -1.02 2.38
N ASP A 81 13.41 -0.83 1.71
CA ASP A 81 14.72 -0.58 2.32
C ASP A 81 14.99 0.91 2.60
N GLN A 82 14.06 1.78 2.19
CA GLN A 82 14.07 3.22 2.48
C GLN A 82 13.03 3.55 3.54
N SER A 83 13.21 4.71 4.19
CA SER A 83 12.20 5.27 5.08
C SER A 83 11.39 6.33 4.34
N HIS A 84 10.06 6.23 4.45
CA HIS A 84 9.12 7.19 3.92
C HIS A 84 8.34 7.82 5.08
N ASN A 85 8.46 9.14 5.22
CA ASN A 85 7.71 9.87 6.23
C ASN A 85 6.26 10.03 5.75
N MET A 86 5.31 9.67 6.59
CA MET A 86 3.90 9.75 6.26
C MET A 86 3.09 10.50 7.30
N VAL A 87 1.99 11.10 6.85
CA VAL A 87 0.96 11.70 7.71
C VAL A 87 -0.40 11.08 7.39
N ILE A 88 -1.31 11.12 8.37
CA ILE A 88 -2.71 10.74 8.19
C ILE A 88 -3.55 12.00 8.32
N ILE A 89 -4.39 12.28 7.33
CA ILE A 89 -5.37 13.36 7.37
C ILE A 89 -6.75 12.74 7.64
N GLY A 90 -7.39 13.21 8.70
CA GLY A 90 -8.60 12.63 9.30
C GLY A 90 -8.26 11.65 10.41
N ALA A 91 -8.72 11.93 11.63
CA ALA A 91 -8.59 11.06 12.79
C ALA A 91 -9.94 10.43 13.17
N GLY A 92 -10.81 10.17 12.19
CA GLY A 92 -11.98 9.32 12.34
C GLY A 92 -11.61 7.83 12.46
N ASN A 93 -12.60 6.94 12.50
CA ASN A 93 -12.39 5.51 12.72
C ASN A 93 -11.31 4.88 11.81
N LEU A 94 -11.34 5.20 10.52
CA LEU A 94 -10.36 4.65 9.56
C LEU A 94 -8.95 5.21 9.81
N GLY A 95 -8.81 6.53 9.98
CA GLY A 95 -7.52 7.15 10.27
C GLY A 95 -6.89 6.61 11.55
N GLN A 96 -7.70 6.43 12.60
CA GLN A 96 -7.25 5.81 13.85
C GLN A 96 -6.86 4.33 13.66
N ALA A 97 -7.60 3.57 12.85
CA ALA A 97 -7.27 2.18 12.55
C ALA A 97 -5.93 2.07 11.80
N LEU A 98 -5.68 2.96 10.82
CA LEU A 98 -4.40 3.04 10.11
C LEU A 98 -3.25 3.44 11.03
N ALA A 99 -3.44 4.46 11.88
CA ALA A 99 -2.44 4.87 12.86
C ALA A 99 -2.09 3.74 13.85
N ASN A 100 -3.06 2.89 14.17
CA ASN A 100 -2.87 1.69 14.99
C ASN A 100 -2.28 0.48 14.22
N TYR A 101 -1.82 0.64 12.98
CA TYR A 101 -1.26 -0.48 12.24
C TYR A 101 0.27 -0.56 12.39
N ALA A 102 0.76 -1.47 13.24
CA ALA A 102 2.18 -1.54 13.63
C ALA A 102 3.12 -1.88 12.46
N SER A 103 2.59 -2.54 11.43
CA SER A 103 3.41 -3.04 10.32
C SER A 103 3.93 -1.93 9.40
N PHE A 104 3.38 -0.71 9.45
CA PHE A 104 3.88 0.40 8.63
C PHE A 104 5.34 0.72 8.95
N ALA A 105 5.67 0.94 10.23
CA ALA A 105 7.05 1.23 10.65
C ALA A 105 8.02 0.10 10.30
N ARG A 106 7.58 -1.17 10.40
CA ARG A 106 8.40 -2.34 10.02
C ARG A 106 8.71 -2.42 8.52
N ASN A 107 7.94 -1.73 7.68
CA ASN A 107 8.10 -1.70 6.24
C ASN A 107 8.64 -0.33 5.76
N GLY A 108 9.23 0.47 6.65
CA GLY A 108 9.83 1.77 6.31
C GLY A 108 8.87 2.95 6.28
N PHE A 109 7.59 2.78 6.61
CA PHE A 109 6.62 3.88 6.64
C PHE A 109 6.51 4.49 8.04
N ILE A 110 7.05 5.69 8.21
CA ILE A 110 7.18 6.36 9.52
C ILE A 110 6.06 7.38 9.68
N LEU A 111 5.12 7.12 10.60
CA LEU A 111 4.02 8.04 10.89
C LEU A 111 4.53 9.25 11.69
N LYS A 112 4.55 10.43 11.06
CA LYS A 112 5.04 11.69 11.65
C LYS A 112 3.94 12.55 12.26
N GLY A 113 2.70 12.37 11.84
CA GLY A 113 1.59 13.17 12.34
C GLY A 113 0.23 12.65 11.90
N ILE A 114 -0.78 12.99 12.71
CA ILE A 114 -2.19 12.76 12.41
C ILE A 114 -2.86 14.12 12.52
N PHE A 115 -3.69 14.49 11.54
CA PHE A 115 -4.30 15.82 11.47
C PHE A 115 -5.81 15.73 11.40
N ASP A 116 -6.50 16.59 12.14
CA ASP A 116 -7.96 16.71 12.08
C ASP A 116 -8.42 18.16 12.26
N VAL A 117 -9.68 18.44 11.91
CA VAL A 117 -10.34 19.74 12.13
C VAL A 117 -11.12 19.77 13.43
N ASN A 118 -11.40 18.61 14.04
CA ASN A 118 -12.13 18.52 15.30
C ASN A 118 -11.22 18.93 16.47
N PRO A 119 -11.46 20.09 17.13
CA PRO A 119 -10.64 20.56 18.23
C PRO A 119 -10.65 19.64 19.44
N GLU A 120 -11.68 18.80 19.61
CA GLU A 120 -11.73 17.80 20.69
C GLU A 120 -10.71 16.67 20.52
N LEU A 121 -10.11 16.52 19.33
CA LEU A 121 -9.07 15.55 19.08
C LEU A 121 -7.67 16.11 19.33
N LYS A 122 -7.52 17.44 19.43
CA LYS A 122 -6.22 18.09 19.62
C LYS A 122 -5.47 17.50 20.82
N GLY A 123 -4.23 17.08 20.59
CA GLY A 123 -3.35 16.56 21.63
C GLY A 123 -3.65 15.14 22.10
N LYS A 124 -4.74 14.50 21.65
CA LYS A 124 -4.92 13.06 21.87
C LYS A 124 -3.80 12.29 21.16
N VAL A 125 -3.36 11.19 21.75
CA VAL A 125 -2.21 10.43 21.26
C VAL A 125 -2.67 9.05 20.77
N ILE A 126 -2.16 8.66 19.60
CA ILE A 126 -2.31 7.30 19.07
C ILE A 126 -0.92 6.75 18.84
N ARG A 127 -0.53 5.73 19.62
CA ARG A 127 0.79 5.09 19.54
C ARG A 127 1.94 6.09 19.48
N ASP A 128 1.95 6.98 20.47
CA ASP A 128 2.95 8.03 20.66
C ASP A 128 2.94 9.15 19.60
N VAL A 129 2.00 9.13 18.65
CA VAL A 129 1.79 10.21 17.68
C VAL A 129 0.62 11.09 18.12
N PRO A 130 0.85 12.38 18.42
CA PRO A 130 -0.23 13.30 18.77
C PRO A 130 -1.06 13.68 17.54
N ILE A 131 -2.37 13.81 17.74
CA ILE A 131 -3.27 14.44 16.77
C ILE A 131 -3.09 15.95 16.84
N ARG A 132 -2.71 16.54 15.72
CA ARG A 132 -2.52 17.97 15.50
C ARG A 132 -3.71 18.56 14.75
N MET A 133 -3.84 19.87 14.82
CA MET A 133 -4.89 20.58 14.09
C MET A 133 -4.46 20.83 12.64
N MET A 134 -5.43 20.91 11.73
CA MET A 134 -5.16 21.13 10.29
C MET A 134 -4.43 22.43 9.96
N ASP A 135 -4.49 23.45 10.81
CA ASP A 135 -3.72 24.69 10.67
C ASP A 135 -2.21 24.49 10.89
N GLU A 136 -1.81 23.43 11.60
CA GLU A 136 -0.41 23.04 11.79
C GLU A 136 0.16 22.24 10.61
N LEU A 137 -0.69 21.79 9.65
CA LEU A 137 -0.30 20.85 8.60
C LEU A 137 0.83 21.37 7.71
N GLU A 138 0.70 22.59 7.18
CA GLU A 138 1.70 23.14 6.24
C GLU A 138 3.08 23.27 6.88
N THR A 139 3.12 23.67 8.16
CA THR A 139 4.36 23.74 8.95
C THR A 139 5.01 22.36 9.04
N VAL A 140 4.24 21.33 9.41
CA VAL A 140 4.78 19.97 9.54
C VAL A 140 5.23 19.40 8.19
N LEU A 141 4.51 19.68 7.10
CA LEU A 141 4.92 19.22 5.76
C LEU A 141 6.31 19.75 5.38
N GLN A 142 6.62 21.00 5.76
CA GLN A 142 7.90 21.64 5.48
C GLN A 142 9.02 21.17 6.41
N GLU A 143 8.73 20.97 7.70
CA GLU A 143 9.73 20.61 8.71
C GLU A 143 10.12 19.13 8.70
N GLU A 144 9.14 18.23 8.49
CA GLU A 144 9.33 16.78 8.67
C GLU A 144 9.63 16.03 7.36
N ASN A 145 9.75 16.73 6.22
CA ASN A 145 9.95 16.14 4.90
C ASN A 145 8.98 14.99 4.62
N ILE A 146 7.68 15.29 4.56
CA ILE A 146 6.64 14.28 4.40
C ILE A 146 6.56 13.81 2.93
N ASP A 147 6.65 12.50 2.72
CA ASP A 147 6.56 11.87 1.40
C ASP A 147 5.11 11.50 1.05
N ILE A 148 4.39 10.94 2.02
CA ILE A 148 3.10 10.27 1.82
C ILE A 148 2.02 10.87 2.72
N ALA A 149 0.86 11.18 2.15
CA ALA A 149 -0.33 11.57 2.93
C ALA A 149 -1.45 10.54 2.73
N ALA A 150 -1.93 9.95 3.81
CA ALA A 150 -3.13 9.11 3.79
C ALA A 150 -4.38 9.98 4.01
N LEU A 151 -5.29 10.04 3.04
CA LEU A 151 -6.54 10.77 3.15
C LEU A 151 -7.66 9.85 3.64
N THR A 152 -8.09 10.04 4.88
CA THR A 152 -9.21 9.30 5.51
C THR A 152 -10.38 10.22 5.88
N ILE A 153 -10.55 11.26 5.07
CA ILE A 153 -11.55 12.32 5.23
C ILE A 153 -12.74 12.14 4.28
N PRO A 154 -13.87 12.82 4.53
CA PRO A 154 -15.00 12.83 3.60
C PRO A 154 -14.61 13.36 2.21
N LYS A 155 -15.28 12.84 1.16
CA LYS A 155 -15.04 13.24 -0.24
C LYS A 155 -15.11 14.74 -0.48
N THR A 156 -15.96 15.45 0.28
CA THR A 156 -16.18 16.90 0.15
C THR A 156 -14.95 17.73 0.52
N LYS A 157 -14.00 17.14 1.26
CA LYS A 157 -12.76 17.80 1.70
C LYS A 157 -11.50 17.27 1.03
N ALA A 158 -11.59 16.14 0.32
CA ALA A 158 -10.42 15.48 -0.26
C ALA A 158 -9.68 16.35 -1.29
N VAL A 159 -10.41 17.05 -2.17
CA VAL A 159 -9.81 17.92 -3.21
C VAL A 159 -9.07 19.10 -2.57
N GLU A 160 -9.73 19.83 -1.68
CA GLU A 160 -9.18 20.99 -0.97
C GLU A 160 -7.87 20.62 -0.22
N VAL A 161 -7.90 19.51 0.52
CA VAL A 161 -6.73 19.03 1.27
C VAL A 161 -5.64 18.54 0.32
N SER A 162 -5.98 17.86 -0.77
CA SER A 162 -4.97 17.44 -1.75
C SER A 162 -4.23 18.64 -2.35
N ASP A 163 -4.92 19.75 -2.62
CA ASP A 163 -4.27 20.96 -3.15
C ASP A 163 -3.28 21.58 -2.14
N ILE A 164 -3.58 21.52 -0.84
CA ILE A 164 -2.64 21.95 0.22
C ILE A 164 -1.40 21.05 0.23
N LEU A 165 -1.60 19.72 0.17
CA LEU A 165 -0.51 18.74 0.19
C LEU A 165 0.40 18.90 -1.04
N VAL A 166 -0.19 19.06 -2.24
CA VAL A 166 0.56 19.24 -3.49
C VAL A 166 1.38 20.54 -3.46
N ARG A 167 0.79 21.66 -3.03
CA ARG A 167 1.52 22.94 -2.93
C ARG A 167 2.67 22.90 -1.94
N ASN A 168 2.59 22.03 -0.94
CA ASN A 168 3.65 21.79 0.05
C ASN A 168 4.56 20.61 -0.29
N GLY A 169 4.53 20.12 -1.53
CA GLY A 169 5.56 19.24 -2.09
C GLY A 169 5.41 17.75 -1.81
N ILE A 170 4.22 17.29 -1.37
CA ILE A 170 3.93 15.86 -1.17
C ILE A 170 4.28 15.03 -2.41
N LYS A 171 4.76 13.81 -2.23
CA LYS A 171 5.13 12.91 -3.34
C LYS A 171 4.04 11.91 -3.68
N ALA A 172 3.31 11.44 -2.66
CA ALA A 172 2.24 10.48 -2.85
C ALA A 172 1.05 10.73 -1.93
N ILE A 173 -0.14 10.40 -2.43
CA ILE A 173 -1.39 10.40 -1.69
C ILE A 173 -1.98 9.00 -1.71
N TRP A 174 -2.20 8.45 -0.52
CA TRP A 174 -2.95 7.22 -0.32
C TRP A 174 -4.40 7.56 0.00
N ASN A 175 -5.25 7.49 -1.01
CA ASN A 175 -6.59 8.08 -1.00
C ASN A 175 -7.66 7.05 -0.60
N PHE A 176 -8.24 7.21 0.60
CA PHE A 176 -9.43 6.44 1.01
C PHE A 176 -10.73 7.23 0.86
N ALA A 177 -10.66 8.49 0.41
CA ALA A 177 -11.87 9.24 0.12
C ALA A 177 -12.56 8.62 -1.11
N HIS A 178 -13.90 8.57 -1.08
CA HIS A 178 -14.71 8.10 -2.20
C HIS A 178 -14.81 9.17 -3.30
N THR A 179 -13.66 9.57 -3.84
CA THR A 179 -13.53 10.49 -4.98
C THR A 179 -12.19 10.28 -5.66
N ASP A 180 -12.16 10.44 -6.98
CA ASP A 180 -10.92 10.53 -7.73
C ASP A 180 -10.29 11.91 -7.51
N LEU A 181 -8.95 11.94 -7.50
CA LEU A 181 -8.16 13.16 -7.36
C LEU A 181 -7.44 13.43 -8.67
N ASN A 182 -7.74 14.56 -9.30
CA ASN A 182 -7.10 15.00 -10.53
C ASN A 182 -5.92 15.92 -10.18
N LEU A 183 -4.77 15.32 -9.92
CA LEU A 183 -3.57 16.03 -9.45
C LEU A 183 -2.50 16.15 -10.54
N PRO A 184 -1.51 17.03 -10.37
CA PRO A 184 -0.32 17.10 -11.22
C PRO A 184 0.38 15.74 -11.40
N LYS A 185 1.05 15.56 -12.55
CA LYS A 185 1.63 14.26 -12.95
C LYS A 185 2.78 13.78 -12.04
N ASP A 186 3.37 14.69 -11.28
CA ASP A 186 4.47 14.44 -10.35
C ASP A 186 4.02 13.95 -8.96
N VAL A 187 2.70 13.88 -8.71
CA VAL A 187 2.12 13.34 -7.48
C VAL A 187 1.48 12.00 -7.75
N ILE A 188 1.94 10.96 -7.03
CA ILE A 188 1.43 9.61 -7.16
C ILE A 188 0.15 9.47 -6.33
N VAL A 189 -0.93 8.96 -6.92
CA VAL A 189 -2.18 8.69 -6.19
C VAL A 189 -2.50 7.21 -6.25
N GLU A 190 -2.66 6.59 -5.08
CA GLU A 190 -3.16 5.23 -4.94
C GLU A 190 -4.51 5.29 -4.21
N SER A 191 -5.61 5.00 -4.92
CA SER A 191 -6.96 5.05 -4.36
C SER A 191 -7.42 3.68 -3.85
N VAL A 192 -7.97 3.65 -2.63
CA VAL A 192 -8.54 2.45 -2.01
C VAL A 192 -10.05 2.56 -1.93
N HIS A 193 -10.74 1.73 -2.71
CA HIS A 193 -12.20 1.66 -2.74
C HIS A 193 -12.70 0.36 -2.08
N LEU A 194 -12.95 0.42 -0.76
CA LEU A 194 -13.45 -0.74 0.00
C LEU A 194 -14.81 -1.23 -0.53
N SER A 195 -15.70 -0.30 -0.89
CA SER A 195 -17.02 -0.61 -1.45
C SER A 195 -16.91 -1.37 -2.77
N ASP A 196 -16.03 -0.95 -3.68
CA ASP A 196 -15.82 -1.64 -4.96
C ASP A 196 -15.36 -3.08 -4.75
N SER A 197 -14.49 -3.31 -3.77
CA SER A 197 -14.06 -4.65 -3.39
C SER A 197 -15.23 -5.51 -2.92
N LEU A 198 -16.15 -4.95 -2.14
CA LEU A 198 -17.35 -5.66 -1.67
C LEU A 198 -18.36 -5.89 -2.81
N MET A 199 -18.53 -4.94 -3.72
CA MET A 199 -19.41 -5.07 -4.89
C MET A 199 -18.94 -6.19 -5.83
N LYS A 200 -17.61 -6.38 -5.97
CA LYS A 200 -17.06 -7.54 -6.71
C LYS A 200 -17.45 -8.87 -6.07
N LEU A 201 -17.50 -8.95 -4.74
CA LEU A 201 -17.98 -10.16 -4.05
C LEU A 201 -19.46 -10.40 -4.34
N SER A 202 -20.30 -9.37 -4.32
CA SER A 202 -21.72 -9.46 -4.68
C SER A 202 -21.90 -10.07 -6.07
N TYR A 203 -21.19 -9.54 -7.07
CA TYR A 203 -21.21 -10.08 -8.43
C TYR A 203 -20.81 -11.57 -8.48
N ASN A 204 -19.70 -11.94 -7.82
CA ASN A 204 -19.21 -13.31 -7.82
C ASN A 204 -20.18 -14.28 -7.15
N ILE A 205 -20.85 -13.85 -6.06
CA ILE A 205 -21.85 -14.66 -5.37
C ILE A 205 -23.07 -14.89 -6.29
N THR A 206 -23.56 -13.85 -6.97
CA THR A 206 -24.69 -13.98 -7.90
C THR A 206 -24.36 -14.95 -9.02
N ARG A 207 -23.19 -14.81 -9.66
CA ARG A 207 -22.72 -15.74 -10.71
C ARG A 207 -22.61 -17.18 -10.20
N TYR A 208 -22.03 -17.37 -9.02
CA TYR A 208 -21.87 -18.69 -8.43
C TYR A 208 -23.24 -19.38 -8.24
N LYS A 209 -24.24 -18.64 -7.71
CA LYS A 209 -25.60 -19.17 -7.51
C LYS A 209 -26.28 -19.55 -8.83
N GLU A 210 -26.19 -18.70 -9.84
CA GLU A 210 -26.73 -18.98 -11.18
C GLU A 210 -26.12 -20.24 -11.81
N GLU A 211 -24.81 -20.45 -11.62
CA GLU A 211 -24.10 -21.62 -12.15
C GLU A 211 -24.41 -22.92 -11.39
N HIS A 212 -24.82 -22.83 -10.12
CA HIS A 212 -25.02 -23.99 -9.23
C HIS A 212 -26.47 -24.23 -8.82
N GLY A 213 -27.43 -23.45 -9.32
CA GLY A 213 -28.86 -23.69 -9.17
C GLY A 213 -29.43 -23.48 -7.76
N GLU A 214 -28.79 -22.61 -6.96
CA GLU A 214 -29.27 -22.22 -5.62
C GLU A 214 -30.06 -20.90 -5.71
N ASP A 215 -31.36 -20.98 -6.02
CA ASP A 215 -32.32 -19.87 -5.83
C ASP A 215 -32.78 -19.78 -4.36
#